data_AF-A0A929GKW8-F1
#
_entry.id   AF-A0A929GKW8-F1
#
_cell.length_a   1.000
_cell.length_b   1.000
_cell.length_c   1.000
_cell.angle_alpha   90.00
_cell.angle_beta   90.00
_cell.angle_gamma   90.00
#
_symmetry.space_group_name_H-M   'P 1'
#
loop_
_entity.id
_entity.type
_entity.pdbx_description
1 polymer ?
#
loop_
_entity_poly.entity_id
_entity_poly.type
_entity_poly.pdbx_seq_one_letter_code
_entity_poly.pdbx_strand_id
1 'polypeptide(L)'
;MLSTTCHIYFGKVMGATPNGRLAGKSISDGTSPSHGADTHGPSAVVRSLTKLDHSMSGGTLLNLRFLPSLLKQDKDITKLGQLIRSYFTLGGHHVQFNIVDTATLKAAQECPEEYKDLLVRMAGYSDYFNDMNEDLQQEVIERTENEAF
;
A
#
# COMPACT_ATOMS: atom_id res chain seq x y z
N MET A 1 7.32 7.32 -8.56
CA MET A 1 6.91 6.70 -9.82
C MET A 1 5.53 6.10 -9.68
N LEU A 2 4.76 6.04 -10.76
CA LEU A 2 3.47 5.35 -10.82
C LEU A 2 3.70 3.96 -11.42
N SER A 3 3.51 2.90 -10.63
CA SER A 3 3.74 1.52 -11.09
C SER A 3 2.50 0.84 -11.66
N THR A 4 1.29 1.39 -11.48
CA THR A 4 0.01 0.74 -11.79
C THR A 4 -0.04 -0.71 -11.29
N THR A 5 0.28 -1.69 -12.13
CA THR A 5 0.42 -3.11 -11.78
C THR A 5 1.73 -3.74 -12.27
N CYS A 6 2.62 -2.97 -12.91
CA CYS A 6 3.82 -3.49 -13.56
C CYS A 6 4.85 -4.08 -12.57
N HIS A 7 4.82 -3.63 -11.31
CA HIS A 7 5.68 -4.15 -10.24
C HIS A 7 5.47 -5.65 -9.97
N ILE A 8 4.29 -6.18 -10.29
CA ILE A 8 4.00 -7.62 -10.23
C ILE A 8 4.66 -8.33 -11.41
N TYR A 9 4.41 -7.86 -12.64
CA TYR A 9 4.99 -8.46 -13.85
C TYR A 9 6.52 -8.45 -13.81
N PHE A 10 7.13 -7.31 -13.49
CA PHE A 10 8.58 -7.22 -13.36
C PHE A 10 9.10 -8.13 -12.23
N GLY A 11 8.39 -8.19 -11.10
CA GLY A 11 8.70 -9.13 -10.02
C GLY A 11 8.77 -10.58 -10.50
N LYS A 12 7.81 -11.02 -11.32
CA LYS A 12 7.73 -12.38 -11.90
C LYS A 12 8.93 -12.75 -12.77
N VAL A 13 9.43 -11.80 -13.57
CA VAL A 13 10.57 -12.04 -14.47
C VAL A 13 11.93 -11.78 -13.83
N MET A 14 11.97 -11.33 -12.57
CA MET A 14 13.20 -11.10 -11.82
C MET A 14 13.55 -12.27 -10.90
N GLY A 15 14.84 -12.60 -10.84
CA GLY A 15 15.41 -13.49 -9.83
C GLY A 15 15.34 -12.89 -8.42
N ALA A 16 15.82 -13.62 -7.41
CA ALA A 16 15.88 -13.11 -6.05
C ALA A 16 16.80 -11.87 -5.95
N THR A 17 16.49 -10.92 -5.06
CA THR A 17 17.27 -9.68 -4.89
C THR A 17 17.90 -9.59 -3.50
N PRO A 18 19.04 -8.86 -3.34
CA PRO A 18 19.78 -8.80 -2.06
C PRO A 18 19.02 -8.23 -0.87
N ASN A 19 17.88 -7.57 -1.09
CA ASN A 19 16.97 -7.12 -0.02
C ASN A 19 16.15 -8.26 0.62
N GLY A 20 16.38 -9.52 0.22
CA GLY A 20 15.67 -10.69 0.75
C GLY A 20 14.39 -11.06 -0.01
N ARG A 21 13.99 -10.28 -1.03
CA ARG A 21 12.84 -10.64 -1.89
C ARG A 21 13.20 -11.88 -2.73
N LEU A 22 12.33 -12.90 -2.66
CA LEU A 22 12.47 -14.15 -3.40
C LEU A 22 12.23 -13.96 -4.91
N ALA A 23 12.77 -14.89 -5.71
CA ALA A 23 12.56 -14.89 -7.16
C ALA A 23 11.06 -14.97 -7.49
N GLY A 24 10.62 -14.22 -8.49
CA GLY A 24 9.23 -14.21 -8.95
C GLY A 24 8.24 -13.41 -8.08
N LYS A 25 8.63 -12.94 -6.89
CA LYS A 25 7.76 -12.11 -6.03
C LYS A 25 7.66 -10.66 -6.55
N SER A 26 6.55 -9.98 -6.28
CA SER A 26 6.36 -8.57 -6.66
C SER A 26 7.46 -7.67 -6.07
N ILE A 27 7.86 -6.62 -6.79
CA ILE A 27 8.64 -5.52 -6.20
C ILE A 27 7.73 -4.50 -5.53
N SER A 28 8.31 -3.58 -4.76
CA SER A 28 7.58 -2.47 -4.14
C SER A 28 6.76 -1.69 -5.15
N ASP A 29 5.55 -1.32 -4.77
CA ASP A 29 4.69 -0.45 -5.58
C ASP A 29 5.14 1.01 -5.49
N GLY A 30 5.13 1.73 -6.61
CA GLY A 30 5.44 3.15 -6.68
C GLY A 30 6.72 3.56 -5.95
N THR A 31 6.56 4.37 -4.90
CA THR A 31 7.63 4.79 -3.96
C THR A 31 7.38 4.27 -2.55
N SER A 32 6.46 3.33 -2.39
CA SER A 32 6.16 2.68 -1.12
C SER A 32 7.36 1.82 -0.68
N PRO A 33 7.53 1.60 0.64
CA PRO A 33 8.44 0.57 1.14
C PRO A 33 8.14 -0.79 0.50
N SER A 34 9.16 -1.66 0.42
CA SER A 34 8.90 -3.06 0.06
C SER A 34 7.94 -3.71 1.05
N HIS A 35 7.12 -4.64 0.57
CA HIS A 35 6.14 -5.38 1.37
C HIS A 35 6.75 -5.90 2.69
N GLY A 36 6.22 -5.45 3.83
CA GLY A 36 6.66 -5.84 5.17
C GLY A 36 7.97 -5.19 5.66
N ALA A 37 8.60 -4.32 4.89
CA ALA A 37 9.88 -3.69 5.26
C ALA A 37 9.72 -2.48 6.20
N ASP A 38 8.55 -1.83 6.20
CA ASP A 38 8.22 -0.72 7.08
C ASP A 38 7.75 -1.19 8.47
N THR A 39 8.69 -1.30 9.40
CA THR A 39 8.47 -1.82 10.75
C THR A 39 8.32 -0.75 11.84
N HIS A 40 8.44 0.53 11.49
CA HIS A 40 8.46 1.66 12.42
C HIS A 40 7.22 2.57 12.30
N GLY A 41 6.16 2.03 11.68
CA GLY A 41 4.88 2.72 11.52
C GLY A 41 4.84 3.77 10.40
N PRO A 42 3.64 4.29 10.10
CA PRO A 42 3.39 5.13 8.93
C PRO A 42 4.08 6.50 9.04
N SER A 43 4.27 7.02 10.26
CA SER A 43 5.00 8.27 10.50
C SER A 43 6.47 8.17 10.08
N ALA A 44 7.11 7.02 10.28
CA ALA A 44 8.49 6.78 9.85
C ALA A 44 8.60 6.60 8.33
N VAL A 45 7.59 6.00 7.70
CA VAL A 45 7.49 5.88 6.23
C VAL A 45 7.40 7.27 5.61
N VAL A 46 6.47 8.10 6.09
CA VAL A 46 6.31 9.49 5.64
C VAL A 46 7.62 10.27 5.76
N ARG A 47 8.31 10.22 6.90
CA ARG A 47 9.62 10.88 7.09
C ARG A 47 10.73 10.33 6.19
N SER A 48 10.64 9.06 5.79
CA SER A 48 11.62 8.46 4.89
C SER A 48 11.41 8.92 3.46
N LEU A 49 10.15 8.99 3.01
CA LEU A 49 9.80 9.44 1.66
C LEU A 49 10.08 10.92 1.45
N THR A 50 9.93 11.76 2.48
CA THR A 50 10.23 13.21 2.39
C THR A 50 11.73 13.51 2.21
N LYS A 51 12.60 12.50 2.27
CA LYS A 51 14.02 12.63 1.92
C LYS A 51 14.25 12.61 0.40
N LEU A 52 13.26 12.17 -0.38
CA LEU A 52 13.30 12.21 -1.83
C LEU A 52 12.95 13.61 -2.31
N ASP A 53 13.68 14.12 -3.29
CA ASP A 53 13.23 15.28 -4.05
C ASP A 53 12.11 14.86 -5.02
N HIS A 54 10.87 15.02 -4.57
CA HIS A 54 9.69 14.65 -5.34
C HIS A 54 9.51 15.48 -6.62
N SER A 55 10.09 16.69 -6.68
CA SER A 55 9.99 17.58 -7.85
C SER A 55 10.78 17.08 -9.05
N MET A 56 11.84 16.31 -8.80
CA MET A 56 12.64 15.64 -9.83
C MET A 56 11.98 14.38 -10.38
N SER A 57 10.82 13.98 -9.85
CA SER A 57 10.08 12.81 -10.31
C SER A 57 8.94 13.21 -11.26
N GLY A 58 8.65 12.38 -12.27
CA GLY A 58 7.44 12.50 -13.09
C GLY A 58 6.14 12.11 -12.38
N GLY A 59 6.15 12.03 -11.03
CA GLY A 59 5.05 11.57 -10.20
C GLY A 59 5.49 10.49 -9.21
N THR A 60 5.11 10.64 -7.94
CA THR A 60 5.30 9.62 -6.88
C THR A 60 3.97 9.09 -6.40
N LEU A 61 4.01 7.94 -5.73
CA LEU A 61 2.85 7.31 -5.14
C LEU A 61 3.27 6.52 -3.91
N LEU A 62 2.61 6.80 -2.78
CA LEU A 62 2.72 6.04 -1.55
C LEU A 62 1.38 5.34 -1.27
N ASN A 63 1.41 4.02 -1.12
CA ASN A 63 0.34 3.22 -0.55
C ASN A 63 0.56 3.03 0.95
N LEU A 64 -0.47 3.29 1.75
CA LEU A 64 -0.52 2.88 3.15
C LEU A 64 -1.79 2.06 3.38
N ARG A 65 -1.66 0.94 4.09
CA ARG A 65 -2.81 0.10 4.48
C ARG A 65 -2.97 0.12 5.99
N PHE A 66 -4.20 0.33 6.44
CA PHE A 66 -4.56 0.45 7.85
C PHE A 66 -5.68 -0.52 8.20
N LEU A 67 -5.67 -1.01 9.44
CA LEU A 67 -6.80 -1.74 9.98
C LEU A 67 -8.04 -0.83 10.10
N PRO A 68 -9.25 -1.31 9.77
CA PRO A 68 -10.48 -0.55 9.99
C PRO A 68 -10.68 -0.12 11.45
N SER A 69 -10.19 -0.93 12.41
CA SER A 69 -10.22 -0.62 13.84
C SER A 69 -9.47 0.66 14.21
N LEU A 70 -8.45 1.03 13.44
CA LEU A 70 -7.60 2.19 13.69
C LEU A 70 -8.30 3.51 13.32
N LEU A 71 -9.47 3.50 12.67
CA LEU A 71 -10.19 4.71 12.26
C LEU A 71 -11.62 4.79 12.81
N LYS A 72 -11.92 4.04 13.89
CA LYS A 72 -13.28 3.95 14.46
C LYS A 72 -13.71 5.17 15.26
N GLN A 73 -12.78 5.96 15.80
CA GLN A 73 -13.08 7.11 16.66
C GLN A 73 -12.59 8.41 16.03
N ASP A 74 -13.27 9.52 16.33
CA ASP A 74 -12.91 10.86 15.80
C ASP A 74 -11.46 11.26 16.10
N LYS A 75 -10.96 10.86 17.27
CA LYS A 75 -9.55 11.09 17.66
C LYS A 75 -8.58 10.36 16.73
N ASP A 76 -8.95 9.21 16.19
CA ASP A 76 -8.09 8.41 15.33
C ASP A 76 -8.16 8.90 13.88
N ILE A 77 -9.33 9.35 13.43
CA ILE A 77 -9.47 10.12 12.18
C ILE A 77 -8.61 11.39 12.24
N THR A 78 -8.57 12.06 13.39
CA THR A 78 -7.71 13.24 13.61
C THR A 78 -6.22 12.90 13.45
N LYS A 79 -5.76 11.75 13.95
CA LYS A 79 -4.37 11.29 13.76
C LYS A 79 -4.04 11.05 12.29
N LEU A 80 -4.94 10.41 11.53
CA LEU A 80 -4.77 10.25 10.08
C LEU A 80 -4.66 11.61 9.38
N GLY A 81 -5.53 12.55 9.75
CA GLY A 81 -5.46 13.93 9.24
C GLY A 81 -4.13 14.62 9.57
N GLN A 82 -3.58 14.41 10.76
CA GLN A 82 -2.28 14.94 11.18
C GLN A 82 -1.12 14.30 10.40
N LEU A 83 -1.16 12.98 10.17
CA LEU A 83 -0.18 12.26 9.34
C LEU A 83 -0.17 12.84 7.92
N ILE A 84 -1.35 12.97 7.30
CA ILE A 84 -1.53 13.55 5.97
C ILE A 84 -0.96 14.97 5.92
N ARG A 85 -1.36 15.85 6.84
CA ARG A 85 -0.87 17.23 6.90
C ARG A 85 0.65 17.29 7.08
N SER A 86 1.20 16.45 7.94
CA SER A 86 2.65 16.39 8.18
C SER A 86 3.41 15.97 6.93
N TYR A 87 2.94 14.95 6.21
CA TYR A 87 3.58 14.48 4.99
C TYR A 87 3.65 15.59 3.93
N PHE A 88 2.54 16.27 3.66
CA PHE A 88 2.51 17.36 2.68
C PHE A 88 3.32 18.58 3.13
N THR A 89 3.31 18.91 4.42
CA THR A 89 4.14 20.00 4.98
C THR A 89 5.64 19.73 4.81
N LEU A 90 6.04 18.46 4.87
CA LEU A 90 7.42 18.00 4.66
C LEU A 90 7.78 17.81 3.18
N GLY A 91 6.93 18.23 2.24
CA GLY A 91 7.20 18.16 0.81
C GLY A 91 6.77 16.86 0.13
N GLY A 92 6.03 15.99 0.82
CA GLY A 92 5.40 14.81 0.23
C GLY A 92 4.44 15.18 -0.91
N HIS A 93 4.40 14.36 -1.96
CA HIS A 93 3.62 14.66 -3.17
C HIS A 93 2.29 13.90 -3.27
N HIS A 94 2.26 12.63 -2.91
CA HIS A 94 1.08 11.78 -3.08
C HIS A 94 1.05 10.66 -2.04
N VAL A 95 -0.11 10.43 -1.44
CA VAL A 95 -0.40 9.32 -0.53
C VAL A 95 -1.84 8.85 -0.75
N GLN A 96 -2.06 7.54 -0.65
CA GLN A 96 -3.37 6.92 -0.74
C GLN A 96 -3.48 5.76 0.26
N PHE A 97 -4.72 5.42 0.60
CA PHE A 97 -5.02 4.55 1.73
C PHE A 97 -5.91 3.38 1.33
N ASN A 98 -5.60 2.19 1.85
CA ASN A 98 -6.53 1.07 1.98
C ASN A 98 -6.92 0.94 3.45
N ILE A 99 -8.22 0.94 3.73
CA ILE A 99 -8.75 0.71 5.08
C ILE A 99 -9.45 -0.64 5.08
N VAL A 100 -8.66 -1.71 5.15
CA VAL A 100 -9.12 -3.10 5.03
C VAL A 100 -8.12 -4.03 5.69
N ASP A 101 -8.61 -5.00 6.45
CA ASP A 101 -7.77 -5.99 7.10
C ASP A 101 -7.49 -7.22 6.21
N THR A 102 -6.41 -7.91 6.52
CA THR A 102 -5.92 -9.08 5.79
C THR A 102 -6.92 -10.24 5.87
N ALA A 103 -7.65 -10.37 6.98
CA ALA A 103 -8.64 -11.43 7.14
C ALA A 103 -9.81 -11.24 6.16
N THR A 104 -10.27 -10.00 5.97
CA THR A 104 -11.32 -9.63 5.02
C THR A 104 -10.88 -9.90 3.58
N LEU A 105 -9.65 -9.54 3.21
CA LEU A 105 -9.12 -9.82 1.87
C LEU A 105 -9.02 -11.33 1.61
N LYS A 106 -8.57 -12.14 2.58
CA LYS A 106 -8.52 -13.60 2.46
C LYS A 106 -9.91 -14.22 2.39
N ALA A 107 -10.84 -13.77 3.22
CA ALA A 107 -12.23 -14.21 3.17
C ALA A 107 -12.87 -13.90 1.81
N ALA A 108 -12.52 -12.77 1.19
CA ALA A 108 -12.95 -12.42 -0.16
C ALA A 108 -12.34 -13.32 -1.25
N GLN A 109 -11.15 -13.89 -1.04
CA GLN A 109 -10.60 -14.92 -1.95
C GLN A 109 -11.35 -16.26 -1.82
N GLU A 110 -11.77 -16.60 -0.61
CA GLU A 110 -12.46 -17.87 -0.31
C GLU A 110 -13.95 -17.85 -0.71
N CYS A 111 -14.63 -16.72 -0.48
CA CYS A 111 -16.07 -16.54 -0.70
C CYS A 111 -16.37 -15.26 -1.53
N PRO A 112 -15.87 -15.13 -2.78
CA PRO A 112 -15.97 -13.89 -3.55
C PRO A 112 -17.41 -13.39 -3.73
N GLU A 113 -18.40 -14.27 -3.75
CA GLU A 113 -19.82 -13.92 -3.87
C GLU A 113 -20.35 -13.06 -2.71
N GLU A 114 -19.75 -13.14 -1.52
CA GLU A 114 -20.11 -12.31 -0.36
C GLU A 114 -19.46 -10.92 -0.42
N TYR A 115 -18.41 -10.76 -1.23
CA TYR A 115 -17.56 -9.57 -1.30
C TYR A 115 -17.57 -8.88 -2.68
N LYS A 116 -18.67 -9.01 -3.44
CA LYS A 116 -18.79 -8.45 -4.81
C LYS A 116 -18.50 -6.95 -4.92
N ASP A 117 -18.84 -6.20 -3.89
CA ASP A 117 -18.67 -4.74 -3.85
C ASP A 117 -17.36 -4.32 -3.16
N LEU A 118 -16.47 -5.26 -2.83
CA LEU A 118 -15.20 -4.97 -2.16
C LEU A 118 -14.24 -4.25 -3.13
N LEU A 119 -14.16 -2.93 -2.99
CA LEU A 119 -13.21 -2.09 -3.71
C LEU A 119 -11.89 -1.97 -2.95
N VAL A 120 -10.78 -2.09 -3.68
CA VAL A 120 -9.42 -2.02 -3.14
C VAL A 120 -8.58 -1.03 -3.94
N ARG A 121 -7.72 -0.29 -3.25
CA ARG A 121 -6.79 0.67 -3.86
C ARG A 121 -5.51 -0.01 -4.36
N MET A 122 -5.34 0.01 -5.68
CA MET A 122 -4.11 -0.34 -6.38
C MET A 122 -3.22 0.89 -6.55
N ALA A 123 -2.07 0.80 -7.23
CA ALA A 123 -1.21 1.96 -7.43
C ALA A 123 -1.81 2.97 -8.43
N GLY A 124 -2.57 3.94 -7.90
CA GLY A 124 -3.15 5.07 -8.63
C GLY A 124 -4.60 4.91 -9.06
N TYR A 125 -5.23 3.75 -8.81
CA TYR A 125 -6.63 3.48 -9.15
C TYR A 125 -7.27 2.54 -8.12
N SER A 126 -8.59 2.41 -8.17
CA SER A 126 -9.33 1.43 -7.37
C SER A 126 -10.00 0.43 -8.31
N ASP A 127 -10.12 -0.81 -7.87
CA ASP A 127 -10.78 -1.87 -8.64
C ASP A 127 -11.53 -2.82 -7.70
N TYR A 128 -12.45 -3.60 -8.23
CA TYR A 128 -13.13 -4.65 -7.47
C TYR A 128 -12.15 -5.78 -7.19
N PHE A 129 -12.05 -6.21 -5.94
CA PHE A 129 -11.13 -7.27 -5.54
C PHE A 129 -11.40 -8.59 -6.27
N ASN A 130 -12.68 -8.85 -6.60
CA ASN A 130 -13.09 -10.02 -7.35
C ASN A 130 -12.70 -9.99 -8.83
N ASP A 131 -12.49 -8.80 -9.40
CA ASP A 131 -12.09 -8.64 -10.81
C ASP A 131 -10.56 -8.78 -10.97
N MET A 132 -9.83 -8.82 -9.85
CA MET A 132 -8.38 -9.02 -9.82
C MET A 132 -8.01 -10.50 -9.94
N ASN A 133 -6.90 -10.80 -10.62
CA ASN A 133 -6.31 -12.13 -10.58
C ASN A 133 -5.59 -12.40 -9.24
N GLU A 134 -5.25 -13.65 -8.98
CA GLU A 134 -4.63 -14.09 -7.71
C GLU A 134 -3.34 -13.32 -7.39
N ASP A 135 -2.51 -12.99 -8.38
CA ASP A 135 -1.26 -12.25 -8.14
C ASP A 135 -1.52 -10.82 -7.65
N LEU A 136 -2.51 -10.15 -8.22
CA LEU A 136 -2.93 -8.79 -7.82
C LEU A 136 -3.53 -8.80 -6.42
N GLN A 137 -4.40 -9.77 -6.13
CA GLN A 137 -4.98 -9.93 -4.80
C GLN A 137 -3.89 -10.19 -3.76
N GLN A 138 -2.98 -11.11 -4.06
CA GLN A 138 -1.88 -11.46 -3.17
C GLN A 138 -0.92 -10.28 -2.93
N GLU A 139 -0.64 -9.47 -3.96
CA GLU A 139 0.21 -8.29 -3.81
C GLU A 139 -0.38 -7.28 -2.82
N VAL A 140 -1.70 -7.02 -2.86
CA VAL A 140 -2.36 -6.14 -1.89
C VAL A 140 -2.30 -6.75 -0.48
N ILE A 141 -2.58 -8.04 -0.37
CA ILE A 141 -2.56 -8.77 0.91
C ILE A 141 -1.17 -8.71 1.55
N GLU A 142 -0.10 -8.82 0.75
CA GLU A 142 1.28 -8.77 1.22
C GLU A 142 1.72 -7.37 1.65
N ARG A 143 0.99 -6.29 1.29
CA ARG A 143 1.34 -4.93 1.74
C ARG A 143 1.17 -4.81 3.25
N THR A 144 2.09 -4.06 3.87
CA THR A 144 2.15 -3.84 5.30
C THR A 144 0.83 -3.31 5.85
N GLU A 145 0.27 -4.04 6.81
CA GLU A 145 -0.93 -3.66 7.55
C GLU A 145 -0.53 -2.86 8.79
N ASN A 146 -0.92 -1.60 8.86
CA ASN A 146 -0.60 -0.75 10.00
C ASN A 146 -1.69 -0.83 11.07
N GLU A 147 -1.28 -1.23 12.28
CA GLU A 147 -2.14 -1.34 13.46
C GLU A 147 -2.09 -0.07 14.37
N ALA A 148 -1.16 0.85 14.08
CA ALA A 148 -0.93 2.09 14.82
C ALA A 148 -0.38 3.21 13.91
N PHE A 149 -0.32 4.45 14.43
CA PHE A 149 0.20 5.66 13.77
C PHE A 149 1.65 5.98 14.13
#